data_AF-A0A0L0DHT2-F1
#
_entry.id   AF-A0A0L0DHT2-F1
#
_cell.length_a   1.000
_cell.length_b   1.000
_cell.length_c   1.000
_cell.angle_alpha   90.00
_cell.angle_beta   90.00
_cell.angle_gamma   90.00
#
_symmetry.space_group_name_H-M   'P 1'
#
loop_
_entity.id
_entity.type
_entity.pdbx_description
1 polymer ?
#
loop_
_entity_poly.entity_id
_entity_poly.type
_entity_poly.pdbx_seq_one_letter_code
_entity_poly.pdbx_strand_id
1 'polypeptide(L)'
;MGVRLVGVGVETFGYKDFYDGNFWAGELFVNEGKTIHKALRLAKKGITSGFGLFNSTARKRIKESKDRGFEGNLKGDGFQLGGTFVFDIGGDLLYEFRQENYGEHAPLGDILEALGGNAADAPDTSDISAPEPRSESECPGDKEELML
;
A
#
# COMPACT_ATOMS: atom_id res chain seq x y z
N MET A 1 -5.28 -18.13 -11.61
CA MET A 1 -3.87 -18.34 -11.22
C MET A 1 -3.85 -18.70 -9.75
N GLY A 2 -3.20 -19.80 -9.35
CA GLY A 2 -3.19 -20.27 -7.96
C GLY A 2 -2.20 -19.50 -7.08
N VAL A 3 -2.40 -18.19 -6.95
CA VAL A 3 -1.49 -17.27 -6.26
C VAL A 3 -2.13 -16.80 -4.97
N ARG A 4 -1.37 -16.79 -3.87
CA ARG A 4 -1.80 -16.24 -2.59
C ARG A 4 -1.39 -14.77 -2.50
N LEU A 5 -2.37 -13.88 -2.38
CA LEU A 5 -2.13 -12.45 -2.23
C LEU A 5 -2.10 -12.08 -0.74
N VAL A 6 -1.03 -11.43 -0.29
CA VAL A 6 -0.84 -11.04 1.11
C VAL A 6 -0.39 -9.58 1.19
N GLY A 7 -1.09 -8.78 1.99
CA GLY A 7 -0.70 -7.42 2.35
C GLY A 7 -0.18 -7.36 3.78
N VAL A 8 0.88 -6.59 4.01
CA VAL A 8 1.49 -6.44 5.32
C VAL A 8 1.59 -4.95 5.68
N GLY A 9 0.69 -4.50 6.56
CA GLY A 9 0.70 -3.15 7.12
C GLY A 9 1.69 -3.00 8.26
N VAL A 10 2.07 -1.76 8.58
CA VAL A 10 3.07 -1.45 9.61
C VAL A 10 2.48 -1.01 10.94
N GLU A 11 1.17 -0.79 10.98
CA GLU A 11 0.41 -0.36 12.16
C GLU A 11 -1.07 -0.67 11.98
N THR A 12 -1.83 -0.58 13.07
CA THR A 12 -3.28 -0.76 13.10
C THR A 12 -4.06 0.50 12.70
N PHE A 13 -3.40 1.66 12.67
CA PHE A 13 -4.02 2.91 12.23
C PHE A 13 -4.47 2.80 10.76
N GLY A 14 -5.75 3.11 10.49
CA GLY A 14 -6.36 2.97 9.16
C GLY A 14 -6.66 1.53 8.73
N TYR A 15 -6.29 0.52 9.53
CA TYR A 15 -6.53 -0.89 9.18
C TYR A 15 -8.03 -1.20 9.03
N LYS A 16 -8.86 -0.75 9.98
CA LYS A 16 -10.29 -1.02 9.97
C LYS A 16 -10.96 -0.45 8.71
N ASP A 17 -10.70 0.82 8.41
CA ASP A 17 -11.26 1.48 7.22
C ASP A 17 -10.77 0.81 5.93
N PHE A 18 -9.50 0.40 5.89
CA PHE A 18 -8.92 -0.29 4.74
C PHE A 18 -9.52 -1.68 4.53
N TYR A 19 -9.75 -2.41 5.62
CA TYR A 19 -10.37 -3.73 5.61
C TYR A 19 -11.85 -3.65 5.23
N ASP A 20 -12.62 -2.80 5.92
CA ASP A 20 -14.06 -2.62 5.71
C ASP A 20 -14.37 -2.04 4.31
N GLY A 21 -13.43 -1.28 3.74
CA GLY A 21 -13.50 -0.74 2.38
C GLY A 21 -13.19 -1.76 1.27
N ASN A 22 -12.80 -3.00 1.61
CA ASN A 22 -12.44 -4.05 0.64
C ASN A 22 -11.39 -3.60 -0.41
N PHE A 23 -10.45 -2.74 0.00
CA PHE A 23 -9.38 -2.26 -0.90
C PHE A 23 -8.33 -3.34 -1.23
N TRP A 24 -8.42 -4.52 -0.59
CA TRP A 24 -7.51 -5.64 -0.80
C TRP A 24 -8.27 -6.96 -0.82
N ALA A 25 -8.02 -7.76 -1.85
CA ALA A 25 -8.71 -9.05 -2.05
C ALA A 25 -8.05 -10.23 -1.30
N GLY A 26 -6.83 -10.03 -0.79
CA GLY A 26 -6.04 -11.06 -0.12
C GLY A 26 -6.07 -10.99 1.40
N GLU A 27 -5.19 -11.76 2.03
CA GLU A 27 -5.01 -11.68 3.48
C GLU A 27 -4.24 -10.41 3.86
N LEU A 28 -4.56 -9.86 5.04
CA LEU A 28 -3.91 -8.68 5.59
C LEU A 28 -3.33 -9.00 6.97
N PHE A 29 -2.07 -8.62 7.17
CA PHE A 29 -1.37 -8.75 8.45
C PHE A 29 -0.84 -7.40 8.91
N VAL A 30 -0.78 -7.20 10.23
CA VAL A 30 -0.16 -6.03 10.84
C VAL A 30 1.20 -6.43 11.43
N ASN A 31 2.22 -5.66 11.12
CA ASN A 31 3.62 -5.90 11.50
C ASN A 31 4.18 -4.66 12.23
N GLU A 32 3.66 -4.36 13.41
CA GLU A 32 4.00 -3.16 14.21
C GLU A 32 5.50 -3.04 14.51
N GLY A 33 6.18 -4.17 14.73
CA GLY A 33 7.64 -4.22 14.97
C GLY A 33 8.50 -3.99 13.72
N LYS A 34 7.88 -3.90 12.54
CA LYS A 34 8.54 -3.71 11.23
C LYS A 34 9.61 -4.77 10.95
N THR A 35 9.49 -5.96 11.53
CA THR A 35 10.49 -7.03 11.40
C THR A 35 10.55 -7.55 9.96
N ILE A 36 9.40 -7.75 9.33
CA ILE A 36 9.30 -8.11 7.91
C ILE A 36 9.92 -7.02 7.03
N HIS A 37 9.60 -5.75 7.26
CA HIS A 37 10.15 -4.64 6.48
C HIS A 37 11.68 -4.54 6.60
N LYS A 38 12.23 -4.77 7.80
CA LYS A 38 13.68 -4.84 8.04
C LYS A 38 14.30 -6.05 7.35
N ALA A 39 13.69 -7.23 7.45
CA ALA A 39 14.15 -8.46 6.81
C ALA A 39 14.18 -8.32 5.29
N LEU A 40 13.14 -7.71 4.73
CA LEU A 40 13.05 -7.38 3.32
C LEU A 40 13.90 -6.18 2.94
N ARG A 41 14.58 -5.48 3.85
CA ARG A 41 15.41 -4.28 3.59
C ARG A 41 14.65 -3.13 2.91
N LEU A 42 13.39 -2.92 3.33
CA LEU A 42 12.59 -1.78 2.87
C LEU A 42 13.04 -0.49 3.58
N ALA A 43 13.26 0.56 2.80
CA ALA A 43 13.80 1.80 3.30
C ALA A 43 12.78 2.60 4.14
N LYS A 44 13.30 3.38 5.08
CA LYS A 44 12.52 4.38 5.82
C LYS A 44 13.14 5.74 5.56
N LYS A 45 12.37 6.68 5.00
CA LYS A 45 12.89 8.04 4.77
C LYS A 45 12.84 8.83 6.07
N GLY A 46 13.98 9.35 6.52
CA GLY A 46 14.00 10.22 7.71
C GLY A 46 13.28 11.55 7.48
N ILE A 47 12.93 12.25 8.56
CA ILE A 47 12.39 13.63 8.52
C ILE A 47 13.37 14.59 7.80
N THR A 48 14.67 14.36 7.94
CA THR A 48 15.73 15.09 7.21
C THR A 48 15.77 14.78 5.71
N SER A 49 15.17 13.66 5.30
CA SER A 49 14.98 13.26 3.90
C SER A 49 13.69 13.86 3.29
N GLY A 50 13.12 14.90 3.93
CA GLY A 50 11.88 15.61 3.55
C GLY A 50 11.80 16.08 2.10
N PHE A 51 12.89 16.00 1.34
CA PHE A 51 12.92 16.06 -0.13
C PHE A 51 12.07 14.98 -0.83
N GLY A 52 11.67 13.89 -0.16
CA GLY A 52 10.75 12.91 -0.73
C GLY A 52 9.37 13.50 -1.12
N LEU A 53 8.91 14.53 -0.39
CA LEU A 53 7.70 15.31 -0.71
C LEU A 53 7.97 16.43 -1.75
N PHE A 54 9.23 16.67 -2.10
CA PHE A 54 9.63 17.56 -3.19
C PHE A 54 9.70 16.84 -4.55
N ASN A 55 9.53 15.52 -4.59
CA ASN A 55 9.40 14.78 -5.84
C ASN A 55 8.13 15.25 -6.58
N SER A 56 8.29 15.70 -7.83
CA SER A 56 7.20 16.17 -8.69
C SER A 56 6.11 15.12 -8.89
N THR A 57 6.48 13.83 -8.92
CA THR A 57 5.54 12.71 -9.02
C THR A 57 4.67 12.60 -7.76
N ALA A 58 5.27 12.65 -6.57
CA ALA A 58 4.51 12.59 -5.32
C ALA A 58 3.52 13.76 -5.20
N ARG A 59 3.95 14.97 -5.60
CA ARG A 59 3.08 16.16 -5.64
C ARG A 59 1.94 16.02 -6.63
N LYS A 60 2.21 15.49 -7.83
CA LYS A 60 1.19 15.23 -8.85
C LYS A 60 0.14 14.26 -8.32
N ARG A 61 0.56 13.16 -7.68
CA ARG A 61 -0.36 12.17 -7.09
C ARG A 61 -1.16 12.70 -5.91
N ILE A 62 -0.54 13.52 -5.03
CA ILE A 62 -1.27 14.20 -3.96
C ILE A 62 -2.33 15.14 -4.55
N LYS A 63 -1.99 15.89 -5.60
CA LYS A 63 -2.95 16.76 -6.28
C LYS A 63 -4.10 15.95 -6.90
N GLU A 64 -3.80 14.91 -7.68
CA GLU A 64 -4.81 14.01 -8.26
C GLU A 64 -5.71 13.38 -7.19
N SER A 65 -5.13 12.95 -6.06
CA SER A 65 -5.89 12.42 -4.92
C SER A 65 -6.86 13.45 -4.34
N LYS A 66 -6.40 14.69 -4.15
CA LYS A 66 -7.24 15.80 -3.66
C LYS A 66 -8.33 16.17 -4.66
N ASP A 67 -8.01 16.22 -5.96
CA ASP A 67 -8.97 16.51 -7.03
C ASP A 67 -10.07 15.43 -7.09
N ARG A 68 -9.78 14.21 -6.61
CA ARG A 68 -10.75 13.10 -6.43
C ARG A 68 -11.41 13.05 -5.05
N GLY A 69 -11.24 14.06 -4.21
CA GLY A 69 -11.88 14.15 -2.89
C GLY A 69 -11.22 13.34 -1.76
N PHE A 70 -10.03 12.77 -1.99
CA PHE A 70 -9.31 12.05 -0.94
C PHE A 70 -8.33 12.97 -0.22
N GLU A 71 -8.59 13.22 1.07
CA GLU A 71 -7.72 14.02 1.93
C GLU A 71 -6.70 13.13 2.65
N GLY A 72 -5.41 13.45 2.51
CA GLY A 72 -4.35 12.75 3.22
C GLY A 72 -4.22 13.27 4.65
N ASN A 73 -3.94 12.38 5.61
CA ASN A 73 -3.57 12.75 6.98
C ASN A 73 -2.10 12.40 7.25
N LEU A 74 -1.49 13.06 8.25
CA LEU A 74 -0.11 12.82 8.68
C LEU A 74 -0.04 11.96 9.96
N LYS A 75 -1.09 11.19 10.26
CA LYS A 75 -1.12 10.30 11.42
C LYS A 75 -0.50 8.95 11.03
N GLY A 76 0.18 8.31 11.99
CA GLY A 76 0.92 7.05 11.77
C GLY A 76 2.35 7.24 11.27
N ASP A 77 2.97 6.17 10.78
CA ASP A 77 4.31 6.17 10.18
C ASP A 77 4.23 6.47 8.67
N GLY A 78 4.22 7.76 8.32
CA GLY A 78 4.25 8.23 6.94
C GLY A 78 5.62 8.12 6.23
N PHE A 79 6.62 7.51 6.86
CA PHE A 79 8.01 7.52 6.38
C PHE A 79 8.51 6.15 5.90
N GLN A 80 7.83 5.09 6.29
CA GLN A 80 8.17 3.73 5.87
C GLN A 80 7.79 3.54 4.40
N LEU A 81 8.75 3.12 3.58
CA LEU A 81 8.49 2.71 2.20
C LEU A 81 8.10 1.22 2.16
N GLY A 82 7.29 0.88 1.16
CA GLY A 82 6.84 -0.47 0.87
C GLY A 82 7.56 -1.10 -0.32
N GLY A 83 7.01 -2.21 -0.79
CA GLY A 83 7.50 -2.95 -1.94
C GLY A 83 6.53 -4.05 -2.34
N THR A 84 6.81 -4.71 -3.45
CA THR A 84 6.07 -5.87 -3.94
C THR A 84 7.06 -6.99 -4.17
N PHE A 85 6.74 -8.18 -3.69
CA PHE A 85 7.61 -9.35 -3.76
C PHE A 85 6.79 -10.54 -4.23
N VAL A 86 7.35 -11.31 -5.14
CA VAL A 86 6.77 -12.59 -5.60
C VAL A 86 7.73 -13.68 -5.21
N PHE A 87 7.22 -14.66 -4.47
CA PHE A 87 7.95 -15.85 -4.08
C PHE A 87 7.27 -17.08 -4.70
N ASP A 88 8.07 -18.08 -5.06
CA ASP A 88 7.53 -19.39 -5.39
C ASP A 88 7.12 -20.17 -4.13
N ILE A 89 6.60 -21.38 -4.31
CA ILE A 89 6.19 -22.25 -3.19
C ILE A 89 7.37 -22.79 -2.37
N GLY A 90 8.58 -22.80 -2.96
CA GLY A 90 9.83 -23.16 -2.28
C GLY A 90 10.40 -22.01 -1.43
N GLY A 91 9.89 -20.80 -1.60
CA GLY A 91 10.36 -19.59 -0.94
C GLY A 91 11.43 -18.83 -1.73
N ASP A 92 11.71 -19.24 -2.98
CA ASP A 92 12.64 -18.53 -3.85
C ASP A 92 12.01 -17.23 -4.37
N LEU A 93 12.80 -16.15 -4.36
CA LEU A 93 12.37 -14.84 -4.82
C LEU A 93 12.36 -14.79 -6.35
N LEU A 94 11.17 -14.64 -6.93
CA LEU A 94 10.97 -14.55 -8.39
C LEU A 94 10.98 -13.10 -8.88
N TYR A 95 10.47 -12.18 -8.06
CA TYR A 95 10.41 -10.75 -8.41
C TYR A 95 10.46 -9.89 -7.16
N GLU A 96 11.16 -8.77 -7.25
CA GLU A 96 11.10 -7.71 -6.26
C GLU A 96 10.94 -6.33 -6.89
N PHE A 97 10.10 -5.53 -6.27
CA PHE A 97 9.98 -4.11 -6.48
C PHE A 97 10.07 -3.42 -5.13
N ARG A 98 10.91 -2.38 -5.05
CA ARG A 98 11.17 -1.62 -3.84
C ARG A 98 10.84 -0.18 -4.13
N GLN A 99 9.95 0.41 -3.35
CA GLN A 99 9.68 1.83 -3.48
C GLN A 99 10.94 2.61 -3.08
N GLU A 100 11.42 3.47 -3.96
CA GLU A 100 12.43 4.47 -3.64
C GLU A 100 11.76 5.79 -3.26
N ASN A 101 10.58 6.07 -3.81
CA ASN A 101 9.77 7.23 -3.51
C ASN A 101 8.31 6.88 -3.20
N TYR A 102 7.63 7.79 -2.52
CA TYR A 102 6.22 7.66 -2.21
C TYR A 102 5.38 7.67 -3.50
N GLY A 103 4.35 6.82 -3.54
CA GLY A 103 3.41 6.74 -4.66
C GLY A 103 3.90 5.92 -5.86
N GLU A 104 5.12 5.39 -5.80
CA GLU A 104 5.59 4.39 -6.78
C GLU A 104 4.90 3.05 -6.52
N HIS A 105 4.72 2.24 -7.55
CA HIS A 105 4.16 0.90 -7.45
C HIS A 105 4.81 0.00 -8.48
N ALA A 106 4.83 -1.30 -8.21
CA ALA A 106 5.33 -2.28 -9.14
C ALA A 106 4.50 -2.26 -10.43
N PRO A 107 5.12 -2.27 -11.62
CA PRO A 107 4.39 -2.43 -12.88
C PRO A 107 3.63 -3.76 -12.89
N LEU A 108 2.34 -3.71 -13.22
CA LEU A 108 1.50 -4.92 -13.23
C LEU A 108 1.97 -5.95 -14.27
N GLY A 109 2.52 -5.49 -15.39
CA GLY A 109 3.11 -6.37 -16.42
C GLY A 109 4.23 -7.24 -15.85
N ASP A 110 5.18 -6.63 -15.13
CA ASP A 110 6.30 -7.33 -14.49
C ASP A 110 5.81 -8.35 -13.45
N ILE A 111 4.83 -7.97 -12.63
CA ILE A 111 4.22 -8.89 -11.67
C ILE A 111 3.57 -10.07 -12.41
N LEU A 112 2.85 -9.81 -13.49
CA LEU A 112 2.13 -10.84 -14.23
C LEU A 112 3.10 -11.82 -14.91
N GLU A 113 4.19 -11.33 -15.48
CA GLU A 113 5.28 -12.16 -16.01
C GLU A 113 5.94 -13.02 -14.93
N ALA A 114 6.21 -12.43 -13.75
CA ALA A 114 6.76 -13.18 -12.62
C ALA A 114 5.83 -14.31 -12.13
N LEU A 115 4.52 -14.15 -12.33
CA LEU A 115 3.51 -15.17 -12.04
C LEU A 115 3.32 -16.19 -13.20
N GLY A 116 4.11 -16.09 -14.26
CA GLY A 116 4.05 -16.96 -15.45
C GLY A 116 2.96 -16.57 -16.46
N GLY A 117 2.40 -15.37 -16.35
CA GLY A 117 1.47 -14.79 -17.31
C GLY A 117 2.16 -13.99 -18.41
N ASN A 118 1.37 -13.27 -19.21
CA ASN A 118 1.87 -12.38 -20.26
C ASN A 118 1.63 -10.92 -19.87
N ALA A 119 2.67 -10.07 -19.87
CA ALA A 119 2.55 -8.65 -19.52
C ALA A 119 1.49 -7.90 -20.33
N ALA A 120 1.22 -8.32 -21.58
CA ALA A 120 0.22 -7.70 -22.43
C ALA A 120 -1.22 -7.84 -21.90
N ASP A 121 -1.45 -8.80 -21.00
CA ASP A 121 -2.75 -9.03 -20.36
C ASP A 121 -2.94 -8.17 -19.09
N ALA A 122 -1.94 -7.38 -18.70
CA ALA A 122 -2.06 -6.49 -17.55
C ALA A 122 -3.16 -5.44 -17.79
N PRO A 123 -4.07 -5.23 -16.83
CA PRO A 123 -5.15 -4.25 -16.99
C PRO A 123 -4.57 -2.85 -17.11
N ASP A 124 -5.19 -2.04 -17.98
CA ASP A 124 -4.90 -0.60 -18.02
C ASP A 124 -5.41 0.05 -16.74
N THR A 125 -4.48 0.50 -15.89
CA THR A 125 -4.79 1.08 -14.59
C THR A 125 -5.08 2.58 -14.66
N SER A 126 -5.07 3.18 -15.85
CA SER A 126 -5.32 4.62 -16.01
C SER A 126 -6.72 5.05 -15.53
N ASP A 127 -7.67 4.10 -15.51
CA ASP A 127 -9.07 4.32 -15.13
C ASP A 127 -9.49 3.65 -13.80
N ILE A 128 -8.57 3.01 -13.06
CA ILE A 128 -8.92 2.40 -11.77
C ILE A 128 -9.12 3.51 -10.73
N SER A 129 -10.36 3.87 -10.46
CA SER A 129 -10.73 4.65 -9.29
C SER A 129 -10.58 3.79 -8.04
N ALA A 130 -10.12 4.41 -6.94
CA ALA A 130 -10.33 3.80 -5.65
C ALA A 130 -11.84 3.60 -5.46
N PRO A 131 -12.31 2.48 -4.88
CA PRO A 131 -13.73 2.34 -4.57
C PRO A 131 -14.18 3.57 -3.77
N GLU A 132 -15.39 4.06 -4.07
CA GLU A 132 -15.89 5.28 -3.44
C GLU A 132 -15.86 5.11 -1.92
N PRO A 133 -15.20 6.02 -1.18
CA PRO A 133 -15.21 5.97 0.27
C PRO A 133 -16.66 6.17 0.75
N ARG A 134 -17.11 5.40 1.74
CA ARG A 134 -18.36 5.75 2.43
C ARG A 134 -18.21 7.13 3.03
N SER A 135 -19.26 7.95 2.93
CA SER A 135 -19.29 9.31 3.46
C SER A 135 -18.96 9.32 4.95
N GLU A 136 -18.19 10.32 5.38
CA GLU A 136 -17.78 10.55 6.78
C GLU A 136 -18.97 10.64 7.78
N SER A 137 -20.20 10.71 7.28
CA SER A 137 -21.44 10.78 8.05
C SER A 137 -21.86 9.48 8.76
N GLU A 138 -21.16 8.37 8.56
CA GLU A 138 -21.46 7.10 9.24
C GLU A 138 -20.50 6.76 10.38
N CYS A 139 -19.57 7.64 10.75
CA CYS A 139 -18.77 7.49 11.97
C CYS A 139 -19.66 7.76 13.20
N PRO A 140 -20.06 6.76 14.00
CA PRO A 140 -20.65 7.03 15.30
C PRO A 140 -19.54 7.62 16.15
N GLY A 141 -19.75 8.84 16.63
CA GLY A 141 -18.76 9.58 17.41
C GLY A 141 -18.26 8.81 18.63
N ASP A 142 -17.01 9.11 18.97
CA ASP A 142 -16.29 8.66 20.15
C ASP A 142 -17.18 8.47 21.40
N LYS A 143 -17.05 7.32 22.06
CA LYS A 143 -16.67 7.17 23.49
C LYS A 143 -16.73 5.69 23.92
N GLU A 144 -15.66 5.27 24.57
CA GLU A 144 -15.55 4.09 25.45
C GLU A 144 -16.03 2.74 24.89
N GLU A 145 -15.09 1.91 24.44
CA GLU A 145 -14.95 0.55 25.00
C GLU A 145 -13.58 -0.02 24.62
N LEU A 146 -12.59 0.38 25.42
CA LEU A 146 -11.38 -0.42 25.60
C LEU A 146 -11.55 -1.09 26.96
N MET A 147 -12.21 -2.26 26.98
CA MET A 147 -12.09 -3.27 28.04
C MET A 147 -12.89 -4.52 27.63
N LEU A 148 -12.20 -5.50 27.04
CA LEU A 148 -12.08 -6.90 27.51
C LEU A 148 -11.22 -7.71 26.54
#